data_AF-A0A5E4ZPZ2-F1
#
_entry.id   AF-A0A5E4ZPZ2-F1
#
_cell.length_a   1.000
_cell.length_b   1.000
_cell.length_c   1.000
_cell.angle_alpha   90.00
_cell.angle_beta   90.00
_cell.angle_gamma   90.00
#
_symmetry.space_group_name_H-M   'P 1'
#
loop_
_entity.id
_entity.type
_entity.pdbx_description
1 polymer ?
#
loop_
_entity_poly.entity_id
_entity_poly.type
_entity_poly.pdbx_seq_one_letter_code
_entity_poly.pdbx_strand_id
1 'polypeptide(L)'
;MISETIQVLRSALQPRRSLESPSAYLTKAMNTLQDRLQTCSPGSAELTKAIERVEAAFTGNEGWQFIKHCFERDVDRSAFVKRLVRNHVSTTQVGLEHVRRKMSEAQLDTVATQLSSALRPHIREEIVNRWAHAEDTGVHVTEGGFIAVGIPGTDLRLSLMDAGLSHQGLNLTQAEVTRLLLARPDGAPPGTTLLDSMPALAQAHALASFRMIGAAVGADGSLLPGLDPEALRSVAAAAHDALSQVTVSLAEREPLARFFHWVGDDLRAGQSRQAIATIRAQTLPPENLGSDAIARGLLASGEDVRRANGLRVGVDRHRAAFHYDRAAQPRLAAEQYLAAAKIFAAAGDRVMAAGHYASAAEKLSACETFTPMVTALAHAIEIYGDDFRAVSKLGSRCAEVFAGRGFHISAAMVHELVVNRFDVLGRNAGVNAAALDALIADHVAKAEAAFAAVGLPADDENVPSLIRAAIDARLDRFTTAEGLQGDGYRILFEDHSDMVSAEEFDRNAPTEWILLRRGASTAPHQVYELMTSATRHALFSSGSPHPYLRRPLTASDFIDGIDALDLLTAATVVAGSYMPEATRNLEPSVTSEWTRL
;
A
#
# COMPACT_ATOMS: atom_id res chain seq x y z
N MET A 1 -89.07 20.96 -13.86
CA MET A 1 -88.85 19.90 -12.86
C MET A 1 -87.73 18.91 -13.18
N ILE A 2 -87.39 18.59 -14.44
CA ILE A 2 -86.25 17.69 -14.74
C ILE A 2 -84.88 18.40 -14.71
N SER A 3 -84.82 19.71 -15.03
CA SER A 3 -83.56 20.47 -14.99
C SER A 3 -83.00 20.73 -13.59
N GLU A 4 -83.85 20.94 -12.59
CA GLU A 4 -83.41 21.24 -11.23
C GLU A 4 -82.77 20.02 -10.55
N THR A 5 -83.29 18.82 -10.81
CA THR A 5 -82.73 17.56 -10.29
C THR A 5 -81.37 17.23 -10.91
N ILE A 6 -81.16 17.56 -12.19
CA ILE A 6 -79.88 17.37 -12.88
C ILE A 6 -78.82 18.37 -12.38
N GLN A 7 -79.23 19.57 -11.99
CA GLN A 7 -78.34 20.59 -11.47
C GLN A 7 -77.90 20.30 -10.02
N VAL A 8 -78.81 19.74 -9.20
CA VAL A 8 -78.48 19.22 -7.86
C VAL A 8 -77.56 18.00 -7.94
N LEU A 9 -77.80 17.06 -8.87
CA LEU A 9 -76.90 15.91 -9.08
C LEU A 9 -75.51 16.32 -9.62
N ARG A 10 -75.41 17.34 -10.48
CA ARG A 10 -74.11 17.89 -10.91
C ARG A 10 -73.34 18.57 -9.78
N SER A 11 -74.03 19.20 -8.84
CA SER A 11 -73.40 19.80 -7.64
C SER A 11 -72.95 18.76 -6.61
N ALA A 12 -73.63 17.61 -6.53
CA ALA A 12 -73.28 16.51 -5.63
C ALA A 12 -72.16 15.61 -6.19
N LEU A 13 -71.97 15.59 -7.52
CA LEU A 13 -70.96 14.77 -8.22
C LEU A 13 -69.67 15.52 -8.58
N GLN A 14 -69.55 16.82 -8.25
CA GLN A 14 -68.23 17.45 -8.21
C GLN A 14 -67.52 16.95 -6.96
N PRO A 15 -66.43 16.17 -7.06
CA PRO A 15 -65.58 15.96 -5.91
C PRO A 15 -65.12 17.37 -5.51
N ARG A 16 -65.26 17.71 -4.23
CA ARG A 16 -64.41 18.73 -3.60
C ARG A 16 -62.96 18.27 -3.78
N ARG A 17 -62.40 18.45 -4.98
CA ARG A 17 -60.97 18.57 -5.17
C ARG A 17 -60.64 19.82 -4.39
N SER A 18 -60.08 19.64 -3.21
CA SER A 18 -59.25 20.68 -2.61
C SER A 18 -58.29 21.11 -3.71
N LEU A 19 -58.53 22.28 -4.29
CA LEU A 19 -57.58 22.97 -5.16
C LEU A 19 -56.46 23.47 -4.26
N GLU A 20 -55.76 22.53 -3.61
CA GLU A 20 -54.39 22.77 -3.16
C GLU A 20 -53.61 23.03 -4.45
N SER A 21 -52.93 24.17 -4.54
CA SER A 21 -52.07 24.44 -5.69
C SER A 21 -51.09 23.27 -5.87
N PRO A 22 -50.70 22.89 -7.09
CA PRO A 22 -49.85 21.69 -7.24
C PRO A 22 -48.45 21.88 -6.62
N SER A 23 -48.02 23.13 -6.40
CA SER A 23 -46.91 23.48 -5.49
C SER A 23 -47.17 23.07 -4.02
N ALA A 24 -48.36 23.33 -3.47
CA ALA A 24 -48.74 22.87 -2.13
C ALA A 24 -48.82 21.34 -2.03
N TYR A 25 -49.24 20.66 -3.11
CA TYR A 25 -49.21 19.20 -3.19
C TYR A 25 -47.79 18.64 -3.15
N LEU A 26 -46.84 19.24 -3.87
CA LEU A 26 -45.42 18.86 -3.84
C LEU A 26 -44.84 19.02 -2.42
N THR A 27 -45.02 20.18 -1.80
CA THR A 27 -44.54 20.45 -0.43
C THR A 27 -45.15 19.46 0.58
N LYS A 28 -46.46 19.18 0.47
CA LYS A 28 -47.13 18.19 1.32
C LYS A 28 -46.60 16.77 1.14
N ALA A 29 -46.30 16.38 -0.09
CA ALA A 29 -45.69 15.09 -0.40
C ALA A 29 -44.29 14.97 0.21
N MET A 30 -43.45 16.00 0.07
CA MET A 30 -42.11 16.07 0.67
C MET A 30 -42.15 16.04 2.20
N ASN A 31 -43.03 16.83 2.83
CA ASN A 31 -43.21 16.83 4.29
C ASN A 31 -43.67 15.46 4.80
N THR A 32 -44.58 14.80 4.06
CA THR A 32 -45.02 13.44 4.40
C THR A 32 -43.87 12.45 4.28
N LEU A 33 -43.03 12.55 3.24
CA LEU A 33 -41.87 11.68 3.10
C LEU A 33 -40.89 11.88 4.26
N GLN A 34 -40.58 13.12 4.62
CA GLN A 34 -39.68 13.46 5.72
C GLN A 34 -40.18 12.90 7.06
N ASP A 35 -41.47 13.07 7.37
CA ASP A 35 -42.10 12.51 8.58
C ASP A 35 -41.99 10.98 8.60
N ARG A 36 -42.19 10.32 7.46
CA ARG A 36 -42.10 8.85 7.37
C ARG A 36 -40.66 8.33 7.46
N LEU A 37 -39.68 9.08 6.96
CA LEU A 37 -38.27 8.74 7.13
C LEU A 37 -37.84 8.80 8.60
N GLN A 38 -38.49 9.63 9.41
CA GLN A 38 -38.22 9.74 10.85
C GLN A 38 -39.00 8.74 11.72
N THR A 39 -40.22 8.36 11.29
CA THR A 39 -41.16 7.59 12.15
C THR A 39 -41.32 6.12 11.75
N CYS A 40 -41.02 5.75 10.51
CA CYS A 40 -41.27 4.39 10.02
C CYS A 40 -40.01 3.51 10.03
N SER A 41 -40.21 2.19 10.10
CA SER A 41 -39.13 1.22 9.95
C SER A 41 -38.72 1.04 8.47
N PRO A 42 -37.46 0.65 8.20
CA PRO A 42 -37.01 0.26 6.87
C PRO A 42 -37.91 -0.82 6.26
N GLY A 43 -38.21 -0.70 4.97
CA GLY A 43 -39.09 -1.61 4.23
C GLY A 43 -40.59 -1.55 4.54
N SER A 44 -41.06 -0.61 5.37
CA SER A 44 -42.49 -0.42 5.64
C SER A 44 -43.27 -0.02 4.37
N ALA A 45 -44.51 -0.47 4.28
CA ALA A 45 -45.41 -0.15 3.16
C ALA A 45 -45.79 1.34 3.16
N GLU A 46 -45.87 1.95 4.34
CA GLU A 46 -46.10 3.38 4.54
C GLU A 46 -45.00 4.22 3.91
N LEU A 47 -43.73 3.84 4.12
CA LEU A 47 -42.58 4.51 3.52
C LEU A 47 -42.56 4.31 2.00
N THR A 48 -42.84 3.09 1.49
CA THR A 48 -42.96 2.86 0.04
C THR A 48 -44.05 3.75 -0.57
N LYS A 49 -45.23 3.84 0.04
CA LYS A 49 -46.32 4.72 -0.43
C LYS A 49 -45.94 6.20 -0.40
N ALA A 50 -45.17 6.64 0.60
CA ALA A 50 -44.69 8.02 0.68
C ALA A 50 -43.71 8.34 -0.46
N ILE A 51 -42.77 7.42 -0.74
CA ILE A 51 -41.84 7.53 -1.87
C ILE A 51 -42.60 7.59 -3.19
N GLU A 52 -43.53 6.66 -3.44
CA GLU A 52 -44.34 6.63 -4.68
C GLU A 52 -45.17 7.91 -4.88
N ARG A 53 -45.67 8.52 -3.80
CA ARG A 53 -46.39 9.80 -3.87
C ARG A 53 -45.47 10.95 -4.29
N VAL A 54 -44.26 11.00 -3.76
CA VAL A 54 -43.25 12.00 -4.16
C VAL A 54 -42.81 11.78 -5.61
N GLU A 55 -42.58 10.53 -6.02
CA GLU A 55 -42.29 10.17 -7.42
C GLU A 55 -43.40 10.64 -8.37
N ALA A 56 -44.67 10.39 -8.01
CA ALA A 56 -45.82 10.83 -8.80
C ALA A 56 -45.92 12.36 -8.86
N ALA A 57 -45.63 13.06 -7.76
CA ALA A 57 -45.67 14.52 -7.69
C ALA A 57 -44.63 15.18 -8.62
N PHE A 58 -43.37 14.71 -8.59
CA PHE A 58 -42.31 15.20 -9.47
C PHE A 58 -42.48 14.76 -10.93
N THR A 59 -43.17 13.64 -11.17
CA THR A 59 -43.56 13.21 -12.53
C THR A 59 -44.76 14.01 -13.07
N GLY A 60 -45.46 14.79 -12.24
CA GLY A 60 -46.50 15.74 -12.66
C GLY A 60 -45.92 17.03 -13.27
N ASN A 61 -46.64 17.68 -14.22
CA ASN A 61 -46.10 18.78 -15.06
C ASN A 61 -45.41 19.89 -14.27
N GLU A 62 -46.00 20.37 -13.17
CA GLU A 62 -45.38 21.41 -12.36
C GLU A 62 -44.13 20.92 -11.60
N GLY A 63 -44.19 19.75 -10.96
CA GLY A 63 -43.05 19.16 -10.26
C GLY A 63 -41.87 18.86 -11.20
N TRP A 64 -42.13 18.52 -12.46
CA TRP A 64 -41.07 18.36 -13.44
C TRP A 64 -40.48 19.69 -13.88
N GLN A 65 -41.28 20.73 -14.10
CA GLN A 65 -40.73 22.06 -14.40
C GLN A 65 -39.83 22.56 -13.25
N PHE A 66 -40.19 22.20 -12.02
CA PHE A 66 -39.40 22.51 -10.82
C PHE A 66 -38.00 21.88 -10.85
N ILE A 67 -37.86 20.60 -11.23
CA ILE A 67 -36.54 19.94 -11.24
C ILE A 67 -35.84 19.96 -12.61
N LYS A 68 -36.56 20.20 -13.71
CA LYS A 68 -36.01 20.16 -15.08
C LYS A 68 -34.97 21.26 -15.32
N HIS A 69 -35.09 22.40 -14.62
CA HIS A 69 -34.06 23.43 -14.70
C HIS A 69 -32.74 22.94 -14.08
N CYS A 70 -32.76 21.90 -13.24
CA CYS A 70 -31.56 21.42 -12.57
C CYS A 70 -30.70 20.49 -13.43
N PHE A 71 -31.32 19.79 -14.38
CA PHE A 71 -30.69 18.68 -15.10
C PHE A 71 -30.74 18.84 -16.62
N GLU A 72 -29.75 18.25 -17.30
CA GLU A 72 -29.68 18.14 -18.75
C GLU A 72 -30.70 17.13 -19.29
N ARG A 73 -31.14 17.37 -20.53
CA ARG A 73 -32.25 16.66 -21.16
C ARG A 73 -31.71 15.38 -21.79
N ASP A 74 -31.77 14.23 -21.12
CA ASP A 74 -31.72 12.98 -21.88
C ASP A 74 -32.20 11.70 -21.18
N VAL A 75 -33.35 11.73 -20.49
CA VAL A 75 -33.94 10.48 -20.00
C VAL A 75 -35.46 10.50 -19.96
N ASP A 76 -36.06 9.30 -20.04
CA ASP A 76 -37.42 9.03 -19.59
C ASP A 76 -37.69 9.68 -18.22
N ARG A 77 -38.71 10.54 -18.19
CA ARG A 77 -39.06 11.38 -17.04
C ARG A 77 -39.35 10.55 -15.78
N SER A 78 -40.09 9.46 -15.94
CA SER A 78 -40.49 8.61 -14.82
C SER A 78 -39.27 7.90 -14.22
N ALA A 79 -38.43 7.31 -15.06
CA ALA A 79 -37.19 6.66 -14.63
C ALA A 79 -36.19 7.64 -13.99
N PHE A 80 -36.10 8.87 -14.50
CA PHE A 80 -35.25 9.90 -13.91
C PHE A 80 -35.73 10.32 -12.52
N VAL A 81 -37.01 10.66 -12.37
CA VAL A 81 -37.60 11.05 -11.09
C VAL A 81 -37.43 9.94 -10.05
N LYS A 82 -37.69 8.69 -10.43
CA LYS A 82 -37.47 7.53 -9.54
C LYS A 82 -36.03 7.44 -9.03
N ARG A 83 -35.04 7.65 -9.91
CA ARG A 83 -33.62 7.67 -9.53
C ARG A 83 -33.33 8.81 -8.57
N LEU A 84 -33.80 10.01 -8.87
CA LEU A 84 -33.59 11.21 -8.06
C LEU A 84 -34.20 11.08 -6.66
N VAL A 85 -35.48 10.69 -6.57
CA VAL A 85 -36.17 10.51 -5.29
C VAL A 85 -35.51 9.40 -4.46
N ARG A 86 -35.14 8.28 -5.10
CA ARG A 86 -34.44 7.19 -4.42
C ARG A 86 -33.08 7.62 -3.90
N ASN A 87 -32.33 8.40 -4.67
CA ASN A 87 -31.06 8.96 -4.25
C ASN A 87 -31.23 9.89 -3.04
N HIS A 88 -32.19 10.82 -3.09
CA HIS A 88 -32.51 11.68 -1.96
C HIS A 88 -32.90 10.89 -0.71
N VAL A 89 -33.78 9.90 -0.83
CA VAL A 89 -34.20 9.03 0.29
C VAL A 89 -33.01 8.32 0.92
N SER A 90 -32.06 7.85 0.09
CA SER A 90 -30.87 7.17 0.59
C SER A 90 -30.00 8.04 1.49
N THR A 91 -30.13 9.37 1.46
CA THR A 91 -29.37 10.31 2.32
C THR A 91 -29.76 10.28 3.81
N THR A 92 -30.68 9.39 4.19
CA THR A 92 -31.09 9.14 5.59
C THR A 92 -30.82 7.67 5.94
N GLN A 93 -30.60 7.34 7.21
CA GLN A 93 -30.33 5.94 7.61
C GLN A 93 -31.49 5.00 7.24
N VAL A 94 -32.71 5.34 7.64
CA VAL A 94 -33.92 4.55 7.36
C VAL A 94 -34.14 4.39 5.85
N GLY A 95 -33.95 5.47 5.10
CA GLY A 95 -34.08 5.45 3.64
C GLY A 95 -33.00 4.61 2.96
N LEU A 96 -31.75 4.69 3.39
CA LEU A 96 -30.65 3.86 2.89
C LEU A 96 -30.94 2.38 3.12
N GLU A 97 -31.33 2.00 4.33
CA GLU A 97 -31.70 0.63 4.68
C GLU A 97 -32.92 0.14 3.88
N HIS A 98 -33.90 1.01 3.63
CA HIS A 98 -35.04 0.70 2.77
C HIS A 98 -34.59 0.40 1.33
N VAL A 99 -33.69 1.22 0.77
CA VAL A 99 -33.22 1.05 -0.61
C VAL A 99 -32.29 -0.15 -0.75
N ARG A 100 -31.43 -0.42 0.24
CA ARG A 100 -30.52 -1.59 0.26
C ARG A 100 -31.25 -2.92 0.17
N ARG A 101 -32.54 -3.00 0.55
CA ARG A 101 -33.38 -4.20 0.35
C ARG A 101 -33.67 -4.53 -1.11
N LYS A 102 -33.53 -3.55 -2.01
CA LYS A 102 -33.86 -3.69 -3.44
C LYS A 102 -32.67 -3.43 -4.36
N MET A 103 -31.58 -2.86 -3.85
CA MET A 103 -30.47 -2.35 -4.67
C MET A 103 -29.16 -2.44 -3.89
N SER A 104 -28.08 -2.86 -4.55
CA SER A 104 -26.74 -2.86 -3.95
C SER A 104 -26.17 -1.44 -3.85
N GLU A 105 -25.13 -1.27 -3.03
CA GLU A 105 -24.42 0.01 -2.94
C GLU A 105 -23.76 0.43 -4.25
N ALA A 106 -23.21 -0.52 -5.01
CA ALA A 106 -22.63 -0.22 -6.32
C ALA A 106 -23.69 0.31 -7.31
N GLN A 107 -24.93 -0.21 -7.24
CA GLN A 107 -26.05 0.30 -8.04
C GLN A 107 -26.50 1.69 -7.56
N LEU A 108 -26.48 1.95 -6.25
CA LEU A 108 -26.74 3.28 -5.68
C LEU A 108 -25.70 4.31 -6.14
N ASP A 109 -24.43 3.94 -6.09
CA ASP A 109 -23.31 4.78 -6.53
C ASP A 109 -23.44 5.08 -8.03
N THR A 110 -23.74 4.08 -8.86
CA THR A 110 -24.02 4.30 -10.30
C THR A 110 -25.16 5.29 -10.53
N VAL A 111 -26.25 5.19 -9.74
CA VAL A 111 -27.37 6.13 -9.83
C VAL A 111 -26.95 7.54 -9.40
N ALA A 112 -26.17 7.66 -8.33
CA ALA A 112 -25.63 8.94 -7.86
C ALA A 112 -24.75 9.59 -8.92
N THR A 113 -23.82 8.85 -9.51
CA THR A 113 -22.94 9.32 -10.59
C THR A 113 -23.73 9.82 -11.80
N GLN A 114 -24.73 9.06 -12.26
CA GLN A 114 -25.59 9.46 -13.38
C GLN A 114 -26.37 10.75 -13.10
N LEU A 115 -26.80 10.95 -11.85
CA LEU A 115 -27.50 12.17 -11.46
C LEU A 115 -26.53 13.36 -11.38
N SER A 116 -25.34 13.16 -10.81
CA SER A 116 -24.27 14.16 -10.76
C SER A 116 -23.85 14.60 -12.16
N SER A 117 -23.63 13.66 -13.08
CA SER A 117 -23.25 13.95 -14.48
C SER A 117 -24.36 14.63 -15.27
N ALA A 118 -25.62 14.48 -14.85
CA ALA A 118 -26.77 15.11 -15.49
C ALA A 118 -27.04 16.53 -14.96
N LEU A 119 -26.34 17.01 -13.93
CA LEU A 119 -26.51 18.38 -13.43
C LEU A 119 -26.15 19.39 -14.52
N ARG A 120 -26.97 20.43 -14.66
CA ARG A 120 -26.60 21.55 -15.55
C ARG A 120 -25.39 22.30 -14.98
N PRO A 121 -24.52 22.85 -15.84
CA PRO A 121 -23.31 23.55 -15.41
C PRO A 121 -23.53 24.63 -14.33
N HIS A 122 -24.55 25.48 -14.50
CA HIS A 122 -24.86 26.55 -13.55
C HIS A 122 -25.33 26.04 -12.17
N ILE A 123 -25.95 24.85 -12.10
CA ILE A 123 -26.38 24.26 -10.83
C ILE A 123 -25.20 23.62 -10.12
N ARG A 124 -24.33 22.92 -10.86
CA ARG A 124 -23.07 22.41 -10.30
C ARG A 124 -22.24 23.57 -9.72
N GLU A 125 -22.13 24.66 -10.46
CA GLU A 125 -21.43 25.87 -9.99
C GLU A 125 -22.09 26.47 -8.74
N GLU A 126 -23.42 26.55 -8.68
CA GLU A 126 -24.12 27.03 -7.49
C GLU A 126 -23.89 26.13 -6.27
N ILE A 127 -23.90 24.80 -6.43
CA ILE A 127 -23.56 23.84 -5.37
C ILE A 127 -22.17 24.14 -4.82
N VAL A 128 -21.18 24.28 -5.70
CA VAL A 128 -19.78 24.55 -5.32
C VAL A 128 -19.64 25.92 -4.64
N ASN A 129 -20.34 26.95 -5.12
CA ASN A 129 -20.27 28.30 -4.56
C ASN A 129 -20.82 28.36 -3.13
N ARG A 130 -21.86 27.58 -2.82
CA ARG A 130 -22.44 27.51 -1.47
C ARG A 130 -21.44 27.05 -0.41
N TRP A 131 -20.46 26.21 -0.76
CA TRP A 131 -19.44 25.73 0.18
C TRP A 131 -18.52 26.83 0.71
N ALA A 132 -18.46 27.98 0.04
CA ALA A 132 -17.74 29.15 0.53
C ALA A 132 -18.53 29.98 1.57
N HIS A 133 -19.79 29.66 1.82
CA HIS A 133 -20.66 30.39 2.73
C HIS A 133 -20.77 29.71 4.10
N ALA A 134 -20.86 30.50 5.16
CA ALA A 134 -20.92 29.95 6.53
C ALA A 134 -22.31 29.42 6.91
N GLU A 135 -23.40 29.99 6.37
CA GLU A 135 -24.76 29.75 6.87
C GLU A 135 -25.55 28.71 6.08
N ASP A 136 -25.34 28.57 4.77
CA ASP A 136 -25.98 27.56 3.92
C ASP A 136 -24.99 26.98 2.92
N THR A 137 -24.27 25.94 3.36
CA THR A 137 -23.35 25.19 2.51
C THR A 137 -24.07 24.17 1.64
N GLY A 138 -25.29 23.77 2.02
CA GLY A 138 -25.98 22.62 1.46
C GLY A 138 -25.22 21.29 1.62
N VAL A 139 -24.20 21.20 2.48
CA VAL A 139 -23.43 19.97 2.72
C VAL A 139 -24.02 19.22 3.91
N HIS A 140 -24.26 17.93 3.77
CA HIS A 140 -24.78 17.08 4.84
C HIS A 140 -23.86 15.88 5.03
N VAL A 141 -23.57 15.53 6.29
CA VAL A 141 -23.00 14.23 6.64
C VAL A 141 -24.17 13.34 7.06
N THR A 142 -24.41 12.26 6.31
CA THR A 142 -25.53 11.36 6.57
C THR A 142 -25.19 10.42 7.72
N GLU A 143 -26.21 9.99 8.47
CA GLU A 143 -26.07 8.93 9.50
C GLU A 143 -25.58 7.61 8.90
N GLY A 144 -25.78 7.39 7.59
CA GLY A 144 -25.24 6.26 6.84
C GLY A 144 -23.76 6.37 6.49
N GLY A 145 -23.08 7.43 6.92
CA GLY A 145 -21.64 7.60 6.82
C GLY A 145 -21.14 8.14 5.48
N PHE A 146 -21.96 8.86 4.70
CA PHE A 146 -21.51 9.47 3.44
C PHE A 146 -21.92 10.93 3.33
N ILE A 147 -21.37 11.63 2.33
CA ILE A 147 -21.62 13.04 2.10
C ILE A 147 -22.83 13.19 1.17
N ALA A 148 -23.74 14.10 1.46
CA ALA A 148 -24.81 14.48 0.55
C ALA A 148 -24.81 16.00 0.35
N VAL A 149 -25.16 16.45 -0.86
CA VAL A 149 -25.24 17.87 -1.21
C VAL A 149 -26.66 18.24 -1.62
N GLY A 150 -27.17 19.35 -1.13
CA GLY A 150 -28.45 19.90 -1.52
C GLY A 150 -28.44 20.33 -2.99
N ILE A 151 -29.54 20.08 -3.69
CA ILE A 151 -29.73 20.57 -5.06
C ILE A 151 -30.36 21.97 -4.99
N PRO A 152 -29.69 23.02 -5.48
CA PRO A 152 -30.17 24.38 -5.44
C PRO A 152 -31.60 24.55 -5.95
N GLY A 153 -32.39 25.35 -5.22
CA GLY A 153 -33.78 25.61 -5.55
C GLY A 153 -34.75 24.47 -5.23
N THR A 154 -34.28 23.38 -4.59
CA THR A 154 -35.11 22.22 -4.24
C THR A 154 -34.82 21.71 -2.82
N ASP A 155 -35.73 20.92 -2.26
CA ASP A 155 -35.52 20.20 -0.99
C ASP A 155 -34.80 18.84 -1.18
N LEU A 156 -34.35 18.55 -2.41
CA LEU A 156 -33.72 17.28 -2.76
C LEU A 156 -32.22 17.33 -2.49
N ARG A 157 -31.67 16.14 -2.21
CA ARG A 157 -30.26 15.94 -1.91
C ARG A 157 -29.68 14.90 -2.87
N LEU A 158 -28.42 15.09 -3.20
CA LEU A 158 -27.61 14.21 -4.03
C LEU A 158 -26.53 13.56 -3.17
N SER A 159 -26.50 12.23 -3.09
CA SER A 159 -25.44 11.52 -2.37
C SER A 159 -24.14 11.55 -3.16
N LEU A 160 -23.04 11.96 -2.52
CA LEU A 160 -21.68 11.87 -3.06
C LEU A 160 -21.04 10.57 -2.54
N MET A 161 -21.42 9.47 -3.18
CA MET A 161 -20.78 8.16 -3.00
C MET A 161 -19.48 8.09 -3.83
N ASP A 162 -18.85 6.91 -3.88
CA ASP A 162 -17.52 6.74 -4.46
C ASP A 162 -17.38 7.29 -5.89
N ALA A 163 -18.14 6.79 -6.87
CA ALA A 163 -18.10 7.27 -8.24
C ALA A 163 -18.70 8.67 -8.40
N GLY A 164 -19.55 9.11 -7.46
CA GLY A 164 -20.06 10.50 -7.40
C GLY A 164 -18.96 11.56 -7.23
N LEU A 165 -17.82 11.20 -6.63
CA LEU A 165 -16.64 12.06 -6.45
C LEU A 165 -15.59 11.92 -7.56
N SER A 166 -15.79 10.97 -8.48
CA SER A 166 -14.85 10.71 -9.59
C SER A 166 -15.02 11.70 -10.75
N HIS A 167 -14.19 11.53 -11.78
CA HIS A 167 -14.32 12.24 -13.06
C HIS A 167 -15.65 11.98 -13.79
N GLN A 168 -16.35 10.87 -13.45
CA GLN A 168 -17.67 10.56 -13.99
C GLN A 168 -18.80 11.22 -13.18
N GLY A 169 -18.50 11.74 -11.98
CA GLY A 169 -19.45 12.38 -11.08
C GLY A 169 -19.35 13.91 -11.13
N LEU A 170 -19.20 14.55 -9.97
CA LEU A 170 -19.06 16.01 -9.88
C LEU A 170 -17.76 16.55 -10.51
N ASN A 171 -16.75 15.69 -10.67
CA ASN A 171 -15.44 16.01 -11.23
C ASN A 171 -14.87 17.30 -10.61
N LEU A 172 -14.67 17.27 -9.30
CA LEU A 172 -14.24 18.44 -8.54
C LEU A 172 -12.75 18.70 -8.76
N THR A 173 -12.41 19.98 -8.97
CA THR A 173 -11.02 20.44 -8.96
C THR A 173 -10.46 20.49 -7.53
N GLN A 174 -9.14 20.57 -7.39
CA GLN A 174 -8.49 20.69 -6.08
C GLN A 174 -9.06 21.84 -5.23
N ALA A 175 -9.33 22.99 -5.84
CA ALA A 175 -9.89 24.15 -5.16
C ALA A 175 -11.32 23.89 -4.65
N GLU A 176 -12.13 23.17 -5.43
CA GLU A 176 -13.51 22.87 -5.07
C GLU A 176 -13.58 21.81 -3.97
N VAL A 177 -12.72 20.77 -4.03
CA VAL A 177 -12.62 19.78 -2.96
C VAL A 177 -12.09 20.40 -1.67
N THR A 178 -11.12 21.30 -1.77
CA THR A 178 -10.62 22.06 -0.61
C THR A 178 -11.75 22.86 0.04
N ARG A 179 -12.59 23.55 -0.76
CA ARG A 179 -13.76 24.26 -0.24
C ARG A 179 -14.76 23.31 0.41
N LEU A 180 -15.03 22.16 -0.20
CA LEU A 180 -15.92 21.14 0.36
C LEU A 180 -15.41 20.63 1.72
N LEU A 181 -14.11 20.33 1.83
CA LEU A 181 -13.49 19.86 3.08
C LEU A 181 -13.54 20.92 4.19
N LEU A 182 -13.44 22.21 3.83
CA LEU A 182 -13.53 23.34 4.75
C LEU A 182 -14.97 23.80 5.01
N ALA A 183 -15.95 23.28 4.27
CA ALA A 183 -17.35 23.63 4.46
C ALA A 183 -17.88 23.05 5.77
N ARG A 184 -18.77 23.80 6.42
CA ARG A 184 -19.50 23.33 7.60
C ARG A 184 -20.64 22.40 7.16
N PRO A 185 -20.69 21.14 7.63
CA PRO A 185 -21.87 20.30 7.43
C PRO A 185 -23.09 20.87 8.15
N ASP A 186 -24.26 20.72 7.55
CA ASP A 186 -25.53 21.14 8.15
C ASP A 186 -25.78 20.42 9.47
N GLY A 187 -26.26 21.17 10.47
CA GLY A 187 -26.40 20.70 11.86
C GLY A 187 -25.11 20.63 12.68
N ALA A 188 -23.92 20.85 12.08
CA ALA A 188 -22.67 20.86 12.84
C ALA A 188 -22.46 22.18 13.61
N PRO A 189 -21.76 22.15 14.77
CA PRO A 189 -21.41 23.36 15.50
C PRO A 189 -20.61 24.38 14.65
N PRO A 190 -20.70 25.68 14.95
CA PRO A 190 -19.83 26.68 14.33
C PRO A 190 -18.35 26.34 14.51
N GLY A 191 -17.58 26.42 13.43
CA GLY A 191 -16.15 26.08 13.42
C GLY A 191 -15.83 24.62 13.08
N THR A 192 -16.82 23.72 13.08
CA THR A 192 -16.64 22.35 12.59
C THR A 192 -16.70 22.30 11.07
N THR A 193 -15.75 21.61 10.46
CA THR A 193 -15.62 21.43 9.02
C THR A 193 -15.93 19.99 8.62
N LEU A 194 -16.11 19.74 7.32
CA LEU A 194 -16.26 18.39 6.80
C LEU A 194 -14.99 17.56 7.06
N LEU A 195 -13.80 18.18 7.00
CA LEU A 195 -12.52 17.53 7.31
C LEU A 195 -12.53 16.90 8.71
N ASP A 196 -13.15 17.55 9.69
CA ASP A 196 -13.28 17.01 11.06
C ASP A 196 -14.15 15.76 11.14
N SER A 197 -15.09 15.61 10.21
CA SER A 197 -15.97 14.43 10.11
C SER A 197 -15.33 13.27 9.35
N MET A 198 -14.23 13.52 8.64
CA MET A 198 -13.60 12.55 7.75
C MET A 198 -13.07 11.28 8.41
N PRO A 199 -12.52 11.28 9.64
CA PRO A 199 -12.08 10.05 10.27
C PRO A 199 -13.21 9.01 10.39
N ALA A 200 -14.43 9.44 10.74
CA ALA A 200 -15.60 8.56 10.81
C ALA A 200 -16.05 8.10 9.41
N LEU A 201 -16.02 9.00 8.42
CA LEU A 201 -16.36 8.69 7.04
C LEU A 201 -15.37 7.69 6.41
N ALA A 202 -14.07 7.79 6.73
CA ALA A 202 -13.04 6.89 6.23
C ALA A 202 -13.20 5.45 6.75
N GLN A 203 -13.72 5.28 7.98
CA GLN A 203 -14.02 3.95 8.53
C GLN A 203 -15.20 3.29 7.82
N ALA A 204 -16.24 4.06 7.50
CA ALA A 204 -17.44 3.55 6.85
C ALA A 204 -17.28 3.40 5.33
N HIS A 205 -16.59 4.34 4.68
CA HIS A 205 -16.44 4.45 3.22
C HIS A 205 -15.03 4.90 2.84
N ALA A 206 -14.05 4.01 3.07
CA ALA A 206 -12.64 4.29 2.83
C ALA A 206 -12.34 4.76 1.40
N LEU A 207 -12.98 4.17 0.38
CA LEU A 207 -12.72 4.48 -1.03
C LEU A 207 -13.16 5.91 -1.42
N ALA A 208 -14.37 6.30 -1.02
CA ALA A 208 -14.87 7.66 -1.25
C ALA A 208 -14.00 8.69 -0.52
N SER A 209 -13.58 8.38 0.71
CA SER A 209 -12.67 9.23 1.49
C SER A 209 -11.30 9.36 0.81
N PHE A 210 -10.75 8.24 0.33
CA PHE A 210 -9.48 8.22 -0.40
C PHE A 210 -9.54 9.08 -1.66
N ARG A 211 -10.63 9.01 -2.44
CA ARG A 211 -10.82 9.86 -3.62
C ARG A 211 -10.92 11.33 -3.28
N MET A 212 -11.69 11.68 -2.24
CA MET A 212 -11.82 13.07 -1.84
C MET A 212 -10.48 13.65 -1.37
N ILE A 213 -9.72 12.92 -0.55
CA ILE A 213 -8.42 13.38 -0.08
C ILE A 213 -7.42 13.43 -1.24
N GLY A 214 -7.42 12.42 -2.11
CA GLY A 214 -6.58 12.40 -3.31
C GLY A 214 -6.83 13.58 -4.23
N ALA A 215 -8.08 14.04 -4.35
CA ALA A 215 -8.45 15.20 -5.14
C ALA A 215 -8.13 16.55 -4.44
N ALA A 216 -8.03 16.58 -3.10
CA ALA A 216 -7.58 17.74 -2.35
C ALA A 216 -6.06 17.96 -2.45
N VAL A 217 -5.31 16.91 -2.78
CA VAL A 217 -3.87 16.93 -2.97
C VAL A 217 -3.53 17.26 -4.42
N GLY A 218 -2.69 18.27 -4.62
CA GLY A 218 -2.24 18.71 -5.94
C GLY A 218 -1.39 17.64 -6.63
N ALA A 219 -1.23 17.73 -7.95
CA ALA A 219 -0.43 16.76 -8.70
C ALA A 219 1.03 16.64 -8.21
N ASP A 220 1.57 17.70 -7.61
CA ASP A 220 2.88 17.76 -6.97
C ASP A 220 2.91 17.31 -5.50
N GLY A 221 1.75 16.99 -4.91
CA GLY A 221 1.61 16.65 -3.48
C GLY A 221 1.24 17.84 -2.59
N SER A 222 1.12 19.05 -3.14
CA SER A 222 0.84 20.27 -2.38
C SER A 222 -0.62 20.37 -1.92
N LEU A 223 -0.84 21.11 -0.83
CA LEU A 223 -2.17 21.46 -0.33
C LEU A 223 -2.48 22.92 -0.61
N LEU A 224 -3.77 23.23 -0.82
CA LEU A 224 -4.25 24.61 -0.85
C LEU A 224 -4.37 25.18 0.57
N PRO A 225 -4.28 26.51 0.73
CA PRO A 225 -4.36 27.16 2.04
C PRO A 225 -5.64 26.81 2.81
N GLY A 226 -5.52 26.65 4.11
CA GLY A 226 -6.63 26.40 5.03
C GLY A 226 -6.81 24.92 5.42
N LEU A 227 -6.28 23.98 4.64
CA LEU A 227 -6.24 22.57 5.04
C LEU A 227 -5.08 22.33 6.00
N ASP A 228 -5.38 21.80 7.18
CA ASP A 228 -4.36 21.31 8.11
C ASP A 228 -3.69 20.05 7.54
N PRO A 229 -2.36 20.09 7.27
CA PRO A 229 -1.63 18.93 6.76
C PRO A 229 -1.71 17.71 7.66
N GLU A 230 -1.77 17.90 8.97
CA GLU A 230 -1.76 16.80 9.94
C GLU A 230 -3.11 16.10 10.02
N ALA A 231 -4.20 16.87 10.10
CA ALA A 231 -5.56 16.32 9.97
C ALA A 231 -5.74 15.56 8.65
N LEU A 232 -5.30 16.15 7.53
CA LEU A 232 -5.39 15.48 6.23
C LEU A 232 -4.54 14.20 6.19
N ARG A 233 -3.32 14.22 6.74
CA ARG A 233 -2.43 13.05 6.85
C ARG A 233 -3.09 11.91 7.62
N SER A 234 -3.72 12.20 8.75
CA SER A 234 -4.40 11.19 9.57
C SER A 234 -5.52 10.50 8.80
N VAL A 235 -6.35 11.25 8.08
CA VAL A 235 -7.45 10.69 7.29
C VAL A 235 -6.90 9.94 6.07
N ALA A 236 -5.91 10.50 5.37
CA ALA A 236 -5.27 9.88 4.21
C ALA A 236 -4.68 8.52 4.59
N ALA A 237 -3.98 8.45 5.73
CA ALA A 237 -3.41 7.24 6.27
C ALA A 237 -4.48 6.18 6.56
N ALA A 238 -5.55 6.55 7.28
CA ALA A 238 -6.64 5.62 7.60
C ALA A 238 -7.32 5.08 6.33
N ALA A 239 -7.61 5.94 5.36
CA ALA A 239 -8.21 5.53 4.09
C ALA A 239 -7.26 4.66 3.25
N HIS A 240 -5.96 5.00 3.22
CA HIS A 240 -4.94 4.21 2.53
C HIS A 240 -4.82 2.80 3.13
N ASP A 241 -4.73 2.68 4.45
CA ASP A 241 -4.54 1.40 5.14
C ASP A 241 -5.76 0.49 4.97
N ALA A 242 -6.97 1.05 5.04
CA ALA A 242 -8.22 0.33 4.77
C ALA A 242 -8.31 -0.20 3.33
N LEU A 243 -7.60 0.45 2.39
CA LEU A 243 -7.55 0.08 0.97
C LEU A 243 -6.26 -0.66 0.60
N SER A 244 -5.46 -1.09 1.57
CA SER A 244 -4.18 -1.77 1.32
C SER A 244 -4.32 -3.06 0.49
N GLN A 245 -5.47 -3.73 0.58
CA GLN A 245 -5.81 -4.95 -0.17
C GLN A 245 -6.63 -4.68 -1.44
N VAL A 246 -7.03 -3.42 -1.69
CA VAL A 246 -7.90 -3.05 -2.80
C VAL A 246 -7.10 -2.30 -3.86
N THR A 247 -7.19 -2.80 -5.09
CA THR A 247 -6.60 -2.14 -6.25
C THR A 247 -7.40 -0.89 -6.61
N VAL A 248 -7.05 0.25 -6.01
CA VAL A 248 -7.63 1.58 -6.29
C VAL A 248 -6.97 2.22 -7.52
N SER A 249 -7.65 3.17 -8.16
CA SER A 249 -7.18 3.95 -9.32
C SER A 249 -5.80 4.61 -9.11
N LEU A 250 -5.07 4.76 -10.23
CA LEU A 250 -3.75 5.41 -10.30
C LEU A 250 -3.80 6.93 -10.04
N ALA A 251 -4.90 7.58 -10.43
CA ALA A 251 -5.01 9.05 -10.46
C ALA A 251 -4.86 9.68 -9.06
N GLU A 252 -5.35 8.99 -8.03
CA GLU A 252 -5.33 9.45 -6.64
C GLU A 252 -4.05 9.00 -5.92
N ARG A 253 -3.50 7.83 -6.26
CA ARG A 253 -2.31 7.28 -5.60
C ARG A 253 -1.04 8.09 -5.86
N GLU A 254 -0.88 8.66 -7.04
CA GLU A 254 0.31 9.44 -7.39
C GLU A 254 0.46 10.75 -6.59
N PRO A 255 -0.55 11.63 -6.54
CA PRO A 255 -0.57 12.79 -5.65
C PRO A 255 -0.36 12.40 -4.19
N LEU A 256 -1.06 11.36 -3.71
CA LEU A 256 -0.96 10.92 -2.32
C LEU A 256 0.43 10.41 -1.95
N ALA A 257 1.11 9.68 -2.84
CA ALA A 257 2.50 9.27 -2.60
C ALA A 257 3.44 10.48 -2.39
N ARG A 258 3.24 11.56 -3.15
CA ARG A 258 4.03 12.80 -3.02
C ARG A 258 3.67 13.55 -1.74
N PHE A 259 2.38 13.60 -1.40
CA PHE A 259 1.90 14.21 -0.17
C PHE A 259 2.44 13.49 1.08
N PHE A 260 2.35 12.15 1.14
CA PHE A 260 2.91 11.36 2.24
C PHE A 260 4.40 11.63 2.42
N HIS A 261 5.16 11.72 1.33
CA HIS A 261 6.56 12.09 1.40
C HIS A 261 6.77 13.52 1.94
N TRP A 262 5.99 14.49 1.47
CA TRP A 262 6.07 15.88 1.93
C TRP A 262 5.81 16.02 3.44
N VAL A 263 4.86 15.26 3.99
CA VAL A 263 4.56 15.24 5.43
C VAL A 263 5.44 14.27 6.24
N GLY A 264 6.42 13.62 5.61
CA GLY A 264 7.36 12.71 6.28
C GLY A 264 6.86 11.29 6.57
N ASP A 265 5.72 10.88 6.01
CA ASP A 265 5.24 9.49 6.06
C ASP A 265 5.83 8.67 4.91
N ASP A 266 7.14 8.41 4.99
CA ASP A 266 7.86 7.66 3.95
C ASP A 266 7.36 6.21 3.82
N LEU A 267 6.80 5.59 4.89
CA LEU A 267 6.26 4.24 4.80
C LEU A 267 5.07 4.17 3.82
N ARG A 268 4.07 5.05 3.99
CA ARG A 268 2.89 5.08 3.10
C ARG A 268 3.21 5.64 1.72
N ALA A 269 4.19 6.53 1.61
CA ALA A 269 4.73 6.94 0.31
C ALA A 269 5.29 5.73 -0.46
N GLY A 270 6.07 4.87 0.21
CA GLY A 270 6.60 3.62 -0.35
C GLY A 270 5.50 2.65 -0.77
N GLN A 271 4.52 2.41 0.10
CA GLN A 271 3.37 1.55 -0.19
C GLN A 271 2.54 2.06 -1.38
N SER A 272 2.31 3.36 -1.47
CA SER A 272 1.59 3.97 -2.59
C SER A 272 2.34 3.79 -3.91
N ARG A 273 3.68 3.98 -3.93
CA ARG A 273 4.53 3.74 -5.11
C ARG A 273 4.56 2.27 -5.52
N GLN A 274 4.63 1.36 -4.57
CA GLN A 274 4.55 -0.08 -4.81
C GLN A 274 3.19 -0.48 -5.43
N ALA A 275 2.09 0.09 -4.93
CA ALA A 275 0.75 -0.14 -5.48
C ALA A 275 0.65 0.39 -6.92
N ILE A 276 1.13 1.61 -7.19
CA ILE A 276 1.19 2.18 -8.54
C ILE A 276 1.96 1.27 -9.49
N ALA A 277 3.14 0.81 -9.10
CA ALA A 277 3.95 -0.10 -9.92
C ALA A 277 3.22 -1.43 -10.20
N THR A 278 2.54 -1.98 -9.20
CA THR A 278 1.75 -3.22 -9.33
C THR A 278 0.57 -3.05 -10.28
N ILE A 279 -0.19 -1.96 -10.14
CA ILE A 279 -1.33 -1.64 -11.02
C ILE A 279 -0.83 -1.47 -12.46
N ARG A 280 0.20 -0.63 -12.67
CA ARG A 280 0.75 -0.38 -14.00
C ARG A 280 1.28 -1.64 -14.69
N ALA A 281 1.83 -2.60 -13.93
CA ALA A 281 2.29 -3.87 -14.47
C ALA A 281 1.14 -4.79 -14.91
N GLN A 282 -0.05 -4.64 -14.30
CA GLN A 282 -1.24 -5.44 -14.60
C GLN A 282 -2.14 -4.78 -15.68
N THR A 283 -2.11 -3.45 -15.81
CA THR A 283 -2.91 -2.71 -16.79
C THR A 283 -2.37 -2.90 -18.22
N LEU A 284 -3.24 -3.33 -19.13
CA LEU A 284 -2.88 -3.52 -20.55
C LEU A 284 -2.49 -2.17 -21.20
N PRO A 285 -1.56 -2.15 -22.20
CA PRO A 285 -1.06 -0.93 -22.83
C PRO A 285 -2.11 0.10 -23.30
N PRO A 286 -3.31 -0.28 -23.81
CA PRO A 286 -4.32 0.68 -24.26
C PRO A 286 -5.17 1.29 -23.14
N GLU A 287 -5.05 0.88 -21.87
CA GLU A 287 -5.84 1.48 -20.77
C GLU A 287 -5.09 2.60 -20.01
N ASN A 288 -3.80 2.79 -20.28
CA ASN A 288 -2.94 3.84 -19.72
C ASN A 288 -3.04 5.20 -20.47
N LEU A 289 -4.16 5.50 -21.12
CA LEU A 289 -4.28 6.58 -22.12
C LEU A 289 -4.32 8.01 -21.56
N GLY A 290 -4.36 8.20 -20.24
CA GLY A 290 -4.74 9.48 -19.63
C GLY A 290 -3.65 10.55 -19.41
N SER A 291 -2.34 10.30 -19.59
CA SER A 291 -1.34 11.29 -19.15
C SER A 291 -0.19 11.62 -20.10
N ASP A 292 -0.08 10.99 -21.27
CA ASP A 292 1.00 11.32 -22.22
C ASP A 292 0.71 10.74 -23.62
N ALA A 293 -0.10 11.48 -24.38
CA ALA A 293 -0.28 11.23 -25.81
C ALA A 293 0.91 11.79 -26.62
N ILE A 294 1.61 12.79 -26.09
CA ILE A 294 2.67 13.52 -26.79
C ILE A 294 3.97 12.71 -26.84
N ALA A 295 4.37 12.06 -25.74
CA ALA A 295 5.57 11.20 -25.72
C ALA A 295 5.40 9.91 -26.56
N ARG A 296 4.16 9.41 -26.71
CA ARG A 296 3.86 8.19 -27.47
C ARG A 296 3.73 8.41 -28.98
N GLY A 297 3.47 9.63 -29.43
CA GLY A 297 3.49 9.98 -30.86
C GLY A 297 4.87 9.80 -31.52
N LEU A 298 5.93 9.63 -30.73
CA LEU A 298 7.31 9.41 -31.16
C LEU A 298 7.76 7.93 -31.09
N LEU A 299 6.96 7.04 -30.49
CA LEU A 299 7.32 5.62 -30.35
C LEU A 299 6.79 4.84 -31.56
N ALA A 300 7.71 4.27 -32.34
CA ALA A 300 7.45 3.74 -33.68
C ALA A 300 6.73 2.38 -33.70
N SER A 301 6.67 1.66 -32.59
CA SER A 301 6.07 0.31 -32.51
C SER A 301 5.35 0.02 -31.19
N GLY A 302 4.48 -1.00 -31.19
CA GLY A 302 3.84 -1.52 -29.97
C GLY A 302 4.82 -2.16 -28.97
N GLU A 303 6.03 -2.54 -29.42
CA GLU A 303 7.11 -2.99 -28.54
C GLU A 303 7.75 -1.84 -27.78
N ASP A 304 7.91 -0.68 -28.41
CA ASP A 304 8.45 0.52 -27.76
C ASP A 304 7.51 1.04 -26.67
N VAL A 305 6.19 0.98 -26.90
CA VAL A 305 5.17 1.30 -25.89
C VAL A 305 5.22 0.33 -24.71
N ARG A 306 5.40 -0.97 -24.96
CA ARG A 306 5.55 -1.98 -23.90
C ARG A 306 6.83 -1.75 -23.09
N ARG A 307 7.95 -1.46 -23.74
CA ARG A 307 9.22 -1.13 -23.08
C ARG A 307 9.10 0.14 -22.24
N ALA A 308 8.52 1.21 -22.78
CA ALA A 308 8.31 2.47 -22.05
C ALA A 308 7.41 2.29 -20.82
N ASN A 309 6.32 1.53 -20.94
CA ASN A 309 5.47 1.21 -19.80
C ASN A 309 6.21 0.35 -18.75
N GLY A 310 7.01 -0.63 -19.19
CA GLY A 310 7.86 -1.43 -18.30
C GLY A 310 8.85 -0.57 -17.52
N LEU A 311 9.54 0.35 -18.18
CA LEU A 311 10.46 1.28 -17.53
C LEU A 311 9.76 2.16 -16.47
N ARG A 312 8.54 2.62 -16.72
CA ARG A 312 7.76 3.37 -15.71
C ARG A 312 7.48 2.52 -14.46
N VAL A 313 7.15 1.24 -14.64
CA VAL A 313 7.02 0.30 -13.50
C VAL A 313 8.34 0.23 -12.73
N GLY A 314 9.47 0.11 -13.43
CA GLY A 314 10.81 0.11 -12.81
C GLY A 314 11.09 1.37 -12.00
N VAL A 315 10.74 2.55 -12.53
CA VAL A 315 10.88 3.84 -11.84
C VAL A 315 10.02 3.90 -10.57
N ASP A 316 8.76 3.47 -10.63
CA ASP A 316 7.90 3.47 -9.43
C ASP A 316 8.36 2.44 -8.38
N ARG A 317 8.92 1.29 -8.80
CA ARG A 317 9.58 0.33 -7.89
C ARG A 317 10.81 0.96 -7.22
N HIS A 318 11.66 1.65 -7.98
CA HIS A 318 12.79 2.37 -7.43
C HIS A 318 12.36 3.44 -6.41
N ARG A 319 11.34 4.24 -6.73
CA ARG A 319 10.79 5.25 -5.81
C ARG A 319 10.23 4.61 -4.54
N ALA A 320 9.54 3.48 -4.66
CA ALA A 320 9.09 2.71 -3.50
C ALA A 320 10.27 2.27 -2.63
N ALA A 321 11.34 1.75 -3.23
CA ALA A 321 12.56 1.34 -2.53
C ALA A 321 13.21 2.50 -1.75
N PHE A 322 13.32 3.67 -2.38
CA PHE A 322 13.84 4.89 -1.75
C PHE A 322 13.04 5.30 -0.51
N HIS A 323 11.71 5.27 -0.59
CA HIS A 323 10.87 5.62 0.55
C HIS A 323 10.94 4.56 1.67
N TYR A 324 10.97 3.28 1.33
CA TYR A 324 11.16 2.23 2.33
C TYR A 324 12.52 2.33 3.03
N ASP A 325 13.58 2.73 2.33
CA ASP A 325 14.88 2.97 2.94
C ASP A 325 14.82 4.11 3.96
N ARG A 326 14.18 5.24 3.60
CA ARG A 326 13.95 6.36 4.51
C ARG A 326 13.07 6.01 5.71
N ALA A 327 12.12 5.09 5.53
CA ALA A 327 11.27 4.56 6.59
C ALA A 327 11.97 3.48 7.45
N ALA A 328 13.28 3.28 7.28
CA ALA A 328 14.07 2.24 7.96
C ALA A 328 13.48 0.82 7.77
N GLN A 329 12.97 0.52 6.57
CA GLN A 329 12.45 -0.79 6.16
C GLN A 329 13.39 -1.46 5.13
N PRO A 330 14.60 -1.90 5.53
CA PRO A 330 15.63 -2.37 4.59
C PRO A 330 15.19 -3.58 3.76
N ARG A 331 14.41 -4.50 4.34
CA ARG A 331 13.87 -5.67 3.61
C ARG A 331 12.93 -5.25 2.49
N LEU A 332 11.95 -4.38 2.78
CA LEU A 332 11.03 -3.86 1.77
C LEU A 332 11.77 -3.04 0.71
N ALA A 333 12.77 -2.25 1.10
CA ALA A 333 13.62 -1.52 0.16
C ALA A 333 14.36 -2.49 -0.79
N ALA A 334 15.00 -3.53 -0.26
CA ALA A 334 15.69 -4.56 -1.04
C ALA A 334 14.77 -5.24 -2.04
N GLU A 335 13.58 -5.67 -1.62
CA GLU A 335 12.58 -6.29 -2.50
C GLU A 335 12.22 -5.38 -3.69
N GLN A 336 12.00 -4.10 -3.42
CA GLN A 336 11.65 -3.15 -4.47
C GLN A 336 12.86 -2.80 -5.38
N TYR A 337 14.07 -2.71 -4.84
CA TYR A 337 15.29 -2.56 -5.64
C TYR A 337 15.52 -3.77 -6.56
N LEU A 338 15.35 -5.00 -6.07
CA LEU A 338 15.44 -6.21 -6.89
C LEU A 338 14.38 -6.23 -8.00
N ALA A 339 13.15 -5.86 -7.68
CA ALA A 339 12.08 -5.78 -8.67
C ALA A 339 12.39 -4.74 -9.76
N ALA A 340 12.89 -3.56 -9.37
CA ALA A 340 13.34 -2.53 -10.31
C ALA A 340 14.50 -3.04 -11.18
N ALA A 341 15.53 -3.64 -10.57
CA ALA A 341 16.72 -4.14 -11.26
C ALA A 341 16.38 -5.12 -12.38
N LYS A 342 15.48 -6.08 -12.10
CA LYS A 342 14.99 -7.06 -13.10
C LYS A 342 14.31 -6.38 -14.29
N ILE A 343 13.52 -5.34 -14.04
CA ILE A 343 12.82 -4.58 -15.08
C ILE A 343 13.82 -3.82 -15.96
N PHE A 344 14.78 -3.10 -15.35
CA PHE A 344 15.80 -2.35 -16.10
C PHE A 344 16.74 -3.29 -16.88
N ALA A 345 17.11 -4.43 -16.29
CA ALA A 345 17.89 -5.46 -16.98
C ALA A 345 17.16 -5.99 -18.22
N ALA A 346 15.87 -6.32 -18.08
CA ALA A 346 15.04 -6.77 -19.20
C ALA A 346 14.84 -5.68 -20.29
N ALA A 347 14.87 -4.41 -19.90
CA ALA A 347 14.80 -3.27 -20.82
C ALA A 347 16.15 -2.93 -21.50
N GLY A 348 17.26 -3.57 -21.08
CA GLY A 348 18.60 -3.32 -21.58
C GLY A 348 19.33 -2.14 -20.90
N ASP A 349 18.74 -1.51 -19.89
CA ASP A 349 19.37 -0.44 -19.11
C ASP A 349 20.30 -1.04 -18.04
N ARG A 350 21.52 -1.41 -18.48
CA ARG A 350 22.52 -2.07 -17.64
C ARG A 350 22.97 -1.21 -16.47
N VAL A 351 23.09 0.11 -16.66
CA VAL A 351 23.58 1.02 -15.62
C VAL A 351 22.58 1.08 -14.46
N MET A 352 21.29 1.28 -14.77
CA MET A 352 20.24 1.29 -13.75
C MET A 352 20.08 -0.09 -13.10
N ALA A 353 20.15 -1.17 -13.88
CA ALA A 353 20.08 -2.52 -13.34
C ALA A 353 21.20 -2.82 -12.34
N ALA A 354 22.46 -2.50 -12.68
CA ALA A 354 23.61 -2.69 -11.78
C ALA A 354 23.45 -1.89 -10.49
N GLY A 355 23.09 -0.61 -10.59
CA GLY A 355 22.88 0.25 -9.41
C GLY A 355 21.78 -0.26 -8.48
N HIS A 356 20.69 -0.80 -9.01
CA HIS A 356 19.61 -1.37 -8.20
C HIS A 356 19.95 -2.74 -7.60
N TYR A 357 20.65 -3.63 -8.32
CA TYR A 357 21.16 -4.87 -7.73
C TYR A 357 22.18 -4.58 -6.61
N ALA A 358 23.07 -3.61 -6.82
CA ALA A 358 24.02 -3.16 -5.81
C ALA A 358 23.31 -2.59 -4.56
N SER A 359 22.32 -1.72 -4.76
CA SER A 359 21.50 -1.19 -3.66
C SER A 359 20.76 -2.30 -2.92
N ALA A 360 20.19 -3.27 -3.63
CA ALA A 360 19.54 -4.42 -3.02
C ALA A 360 20.52 -5.25 -2.18
N ALA A 361 21.73 -5.54 -2.69
CA ALA A 361 22.74 -6.28 -1.97
C ALA A 361 23.12 -5.59 -0.65
N GLU A 362 23.32 -4.27 -0.67
CA GLU A 362 23.61 -3.47 0.53
C GLU A 362 22.47 -3.45 1.54
N LYS A 363 21.20 -3.41 1.09
CA LYS A 363 20.06 -3.48 2.01
C LYS A 363 19.86 -4.88 2.57
N LEU A 364 20.11 -5.92 1.78
CA LEU A 364 20.06 -7.30 2.24
C LEU A 364 21.17 -7.59 3.26
N SER A 365 22.40 -7.10 3.05
CA SER A 365 23.47 -7.27 4.04
C SER A 365 23.15 -6.62 5.40
N ALA A 366 22.31 -5.59 5.42
CA ALA A 366 21.86 -4.94 6.65
C ALA A 366 20.75 -5.69 7.41
N CYS A 367 20.00 -6.59 6.76
CA CYS A 367 18.80 -7.19 7.39
C CYS A 367 18.60 -8.70 7.19
N GLU A 368 19.37 -9.34 6.30
CA GLU A 368 19.30 -10.78 5.99
C GLU A 368 20.63 -11.47 6.31
N THR A 369 20.68 -12.79 6.09
CA THR A 369 21.92 -13.59 6.10
C THR A 369 22.65 -13.50 4.76
N PHE A 370 23.74 -14.24 4.56
CA PHE A 370 24.54 -14.21 3.34
C PHE A 370 23.74 -14.64 2.11
N THR A 371 23.02 -15.76 2.21
CA THR A 371 22.41 -16.43 1.06
C THR A 371 21.48 -15.52 0.23
N PRO A 372 20.51 -14.79 0.84
CA PRO A 372 19.63 -13.90 0.06
C PRO A 372 20.36 -12.76 -0.64
N MET A 373 21.46 -12.26 -0.05
CA MET A 373 22.27 -11.15 -0.57
C MET A 373 23.13 -11.58 -1.77
N VAL A 374 23.70 -12.79 -1.76
CA VAL A 374 24.64 -13.29 -2.78
C VAL A 374 24.09 -13.17 -4.19
N THR A 375 22.83 -13.54 -4.42
CA THR A 375 22.24 -13.45 -5.76
C THR A 375 22.18 -12.02 -6.28
N ALA A 376 21.84 -11.05 -5.41
CA ALA A 376 21.81 -9.64 -5.77
C ALA A 376 23.22 -9.12 -6.10
N LEU A 377 24.20 -9.47 -5.27
CA LEU A 377 25.59 -9.07 -5.44
C LEU A 377 26.20 -9.68 -6.73
N ALA A 378 25.97 -10.96 -6.97
CA ALA A 378 26.45 -11.64 -8.18
C ALA A 378 25.92 -10.98 -9.46
N HIS A 379 24.62 -10.64 -9.50
CA HIS A 379 24.04 -9.92 -10.64
C HIS A 379 24.62 -8.51 -10.81
N ALA A 380 24.84 -7.77 -9.72
CA ALA A 380 25.50 -6.46 -9.80
C ALA A 380 26.92 -6.59 -10.38
N ILE A 381 27.70 -7.55 -9.86
CA ILE A 381 29.06 -7.84 -10.29
C ILE A 381 29.13 -8.24 -11.77
N GLU A 382 28.21 -9.10 -12.21
CA GLU A 382 28.12 -9.52 -13.61
C GLU A 382 27.88 -8.33 -14.54
N ILE A 383 26.97 -7.42 -14.18
CA ILE A 383 26.61 -6.27 -15.01
C ILE A 383 27.67 -5.16 -14.98
N TYR A 384 28.35 -4.95 -13.86
CA TYR A 384 29.49 -4.01 -13.78
C TYR A 384 30.66 -4.43 -14.70
N GLY A 385 30.74 -5.71 -15.08
CA GLY A 385 31.70 -6.17 -16.07
C GLY A 385 33.14 -5.93 -15.63
N ASP A 386 33.87 -5.10 -16.37
CA ASP A 386 35.29 -4.79 -16.15
C ASP A 386 35.53 -3.66 -15.14
N ASP A 387 34.49 -3.04 -14.57
CA ASP A 387 34.64 -2.01 -13.52
C ASP A 387 34.97 -2.66 -12.15
N PHE A 388 36.19 -3.16 -12.04
CA PHE A 388 36.68 -3.84 -10.84
C PHE A 388 36.71 -2.90 -9.61
N ARG A 389 36.77 -1.58 -9.80
CA ARG A 389 36.71 -0.62 -8.69
C ARG A 389 35.30 -0.52 -8.10
N ALA A 390 34.28 -0.47 -8.95
CA ALA A 390 32.89 -0.52 -8.50
C ALA A 390 32.59 -1.83 -7.78
N VAL A 391 33.05 -2.97 -8.32
CA VAL A 391 32.91 -4.29 -7.70
C VAL A 391 33.59 -4.35 -6.33
N SER A 392 34.85 -3.93 -6.22
CA SER A 392 35.59 -3.90 -4.95
C SER A 392 34.89 -3.03 -3.89
N LYS A 393 34.43 -1.84 -4.29
CA LYS A 393 33.72 -0.92 -3.39
C LYS A 393 32.41 -1.52 -2.90
N LEU A 394 31.62 -2.12 -3.80
CA LEU A 394 30.35 -2.76 -3.43
C LEU A 394 30.57 -3.93 -2.47
N GLY A 395 31.51 -4.83 -2.78
CA GLY A 395 31.83 -5.95 -1.91
C GLY A 395 32.32 -5.50 -0.53
N SER A 396 33.20 -4.51 -0.48
CA SER A 396 33.67 -3.94 0.79
C SER A 396 32.52 -3.38 1.63
N ARG A 397 31.62 -2.60 1.04
CA ARG A 397 30.44 -2.07 1.76
C ARG A 397 29.53 -3.17 2.29
N CYS A 398 29.28 -4.22 1.49
CA CYS A 398 28.45 -5.33 1.94
C CYS A 398 29.12 -6.10 3.09
N ALA A 399 30.43 -6.37 2.99
CA ALA A 399 31.21 -7.07 4.01
C ALA A 399 31.29 -6.27 5.32
N GLU A 400 31.51 -4.95 5.24
CA GLU A 400 31.53 -4.04 6.41
C GLU A 400 30.20 -4.07 7.17
N VAL A 401 29.07 -4.10 6.46
CA VAL A 401 27.74 -4.18 7.08
C VAL A 401 27.54 -5.52 7.78
N PHE A 402 27.98 -6.63 7.19
CA PHE A 402 27.91 -7.95 7.84
C PHE A 402 28.82 -8.02 9.07
N ALA A 403 30.08 -7.59 8.96
CA ALA A 403 31.01 -7.54 10.08
C ALA A 403 30.50 -6.65 11.22
N GLY A 404 29.86 -5.52 10.90
CA GLY A 404 29.23 -4.64 11.88
C GLY A 404 28.06 -5.27 12.65
N ARG A 405 27.48 -6.36 12.12
CA ARG A 405 26.46 -7.20 12.77
C ARG A 405 27.05 -8.44 13.46
N GLY A 406 28.38 -8.61 13.44
CA GLY A 406 29.08 -9.79 13.95
C GLY A 406 29.09 -10.99 12.99
N PHE A 407 28.56 -10.86 11.77
CA PHE A 407 28.53 -11.93 10.76
C PHE A 407 29.84 -11.92 9.96
N HIS A 408 30.93 -12.29 10.63
CA HIS A 408 32.27 -12.25 10.07
C HIS A 408 32.48 -13.26 8.96
N ILE A 409 31.79 -14.42 8.97
CA ILE A 409 31.92 -15.40 7.89
C ILE A 409 31.21 -14.89 6.64
N SER A 410 30.00 -14.33 6.75
CA SER A 410 29.35 -13.61 5.64
C SER A 410 30.28 -12.54 5.05
N ALA A 411 30.96 -11.76 5.89
CA ALA A 411 31.90 -10.74 5.43
C ALA A 411 33.10 -11.34 4.66
N ALA A 412 33.67 -12.44 5.16
CA ALA A 412 34.74 -13.17 4.47
C ALA A 412 34.27 -13.69 3.10
N MET A 413 33.10 -14.34 3.07
CA MET A 413 32.53 -14.90 1.84
C MET A 413 32.20 -13.83 0.79
N VAL A 414 31.82 -12.62 1.22
CA VAL A 414 31.67 -11.47 0.29
C VAL A 414 33.01 -11.12 -0.36
N HIS A 415 34.10 -11.07 0.41
CA HIS A 415 35.42 -10.79 -0.12
C HIS A 415 35.93 -11.88 -1.06
N GLU A 416 35.72 -13.15 -0.72
CA GLU A 416 36.04 -14.28 -1.62
C GLU A 416 35.24 -14.25 -2.92
N LEU A 417 33.95 -13.90 -2.86
CA LEU A 417 33.13 -13.74 -4.06
C LEU A 417 33.70 -12.64 -5.00
N VAL A 418 34.22 -11.56 -4.44
CA VAL A 418 34.89 -10.50 -5.20
C VAL A 418 36.21 -10.99 -5.79
N VAL A 419 37.03 -11.71 -5.03
CA VAL A 419 38.29 -12.30 -5.51
C VAL A 419 38.05 -13.26 -6.68
N ASN A 420 37.09 -14.19 -6.52
CA ASN A 420 36.69 -15.12 -7.58
C ASN A 420 36.28 -14.40 -8.86
N ARG A 421 35.63 -13.23 -8.75
CA ARG A 421 35.34 -12.40 -9.93
C ARG A 421 36.61 -11.82 -10.54
N PHE A 422 37.51 -11.27 -9.73
CA PHE A 422 38.75 -10.66 -10.22
C PHE A 422 39.63 -11.67 -10.94
N ASP A 423 39.71 -12.91 -10.48
CA ASP A 423 40.45 -13.98 -11.15
C ASP A 423 39.92 -14.31 -12.56
N VAL A 424 38.60 -14.18 -12.75
CA VAL A 424 37.97 -14.33 -14.08
C VAL A 424 38.31 -13.15 -14.98
N LEU A 425 38.27 -11.92 -14.44
CA LEU A 425 38.54 -10.69 -15.19
C LEU A 425 40.03 -10.51 -15.54
N GLY A 426 40.94 -10.95 -14.67
CA GLY A 426 42.40 -10.86 -14.88
C GLY A 426 42.90 -11.63 -16.11
N ARG A 427 42.06 -12.50 -16.68
CA ARG A 427 42.33 -13.22 -17.94
C ARG A 427 42.06 -12.36 -19.19
N ASN A 428 41.51 -11.15 -19.05
CA ASN A 428 41.20 -10.25 -20.15
C ASN A 428 42.35 -9.27 -20.44
N ALA A 429 42.78 -9.18 -21.70
CA ALA A 429 43.96 -8.42 -22.16
C ALA A 429 43.87 -6.88 -22.00
N GLY A 430 42.76 -6.34 -21.49
CA GLY A 430 42.52 -4.89 -21.30
C GLY A 430 42.59 -4.40 -19.86
N VAL A 431 42.81 -5.29 -18.88
CA VAL A 431 42.76 -4.94 -17.45
C VAL A 431 44.15 -4.53 -16.95
N ASN A 432 44.21 -3.50 -16.09
CA ASN A 432 45.44 -3.13 -15.38
C ASN A 432 45.77 -4.18 -14.32
N ALA A 433 46.58 -5.17 -14.68
CA ALA A 433 46.94 -6.30 -13.84
C ALA A 433 47.46 -5.88 -12.45
N ALA A 434 48.38 -4.91 -12.37
CA ALA A 434 48.94 -4.49 -11.08
C ALA A 434 47.89 -3.87 -10.14
N ALA A 435 46.92 -3.13 -10.67
CA ALA A 435 45.84 -2.57 -9.87
C ALA A 435 44.83 -3.64 -9.43
N LEU A 436 44.59 -4.65 -10.27
CA LEU A 436 43.73 -5.78 -9.95
C LEU A 436 44.37 -6.68 -8.88
N ASP A 437 45.66 -7.01 -9.02
CA ASP A 437 46.42 -7.82 -8.07
C ASP A 437 46.45 -7.19 -6.68
N ALA A 438 46.60 -5.87 -6.60
CA ALA A 438 46.54 -5.14 -5.33
C ALA A 438 45.16 -5.24 -4.65
N LEU A 439 44.07 -5.23 -5.42
CA LEU A 439 42.72 -5.39 -4.89
C LEU A 439 42.43 -6.83 -4.49
N ILE A 440 42.93 -7.81 -5.25
CA ILE A 440 42.86 -9.23 -4.88
C ILE A 440 43.54 -9.43 -3.52
N ALA A 441 44.78 -8.95 -3.38
CA ALA A 441 45.54 -9.07 -2.12
C ALA A 441 44.83 -8.41 -0.94
N ASP A 442 44.25 -7.21 -1.13
CA ASP A 442 43.47 -6.52 -0.09
C ASP A 442 42.23 -7.32 0.33
N HIS A 443 41.47 -7.86 -0.63
CA HIS A 443 40.29 -8.67 -0.33
C HIS A 443 40.61 -10.01 0.34
N VAL A 444 41.68 -10.69 -0.08
CA VAL A 444 42.16 -11.92 0.56
C VAL A 444 42.54 -11.64 2.02
N ALA A 445 43.34 -10.60 2.28
CA ALA A 445 43.74 -10.23 3.63
C ALA A 445 42.53 -9.89 4.53
N LYS A 446 41.50 -9.24 3.98
CA LYS A 446 40.26 -8.94 4.71
C LYS A 446 39.41 -10.19 4.98
N ALA A 447 39.35 -11.14 4.05
CA ALA A 447 38.70 -12.43 4.27
C ALA A 447 39.38 -13.21 5.40
N GLU A 448 40.70 -13.34 5.35
CA GLU A 448 41.50 -13.98 6.40
C GLU A 448 41.31 -13.31 7.77
N ALA A 449 41.30 -11.97 7.81
CA ALA A 449 41.07 -11.21 9.03
C ALA A 449 39.67 -11.46 9.62
N ALA A 450 38.65 -11.64 8.77
CA ALA A 450 37.29 -11.92 9.21
C ALA A 450 37.14 -13.34 9.77
N PHE A 451 37.76 -14.35 9.16
CA PHE A 451 37.86 -15.71 9.73
C PHE A 451 38.58 -15.70 11.09
N ALA A 452 39.72 -15.00 11.17
CA ALA A 452 40.49 -14.88 12.39
C ALA A 452 39.71 -14.21 13.53
N ALA A 453 38.82 -13.25 13.22
CA ALA A 453 38.01 -12.55 14.21
C ALA A 453 37.07 -13.48 15.01
N VAL A 454 36.69 -14.63 14.43
CA VAL A 454 35.85 -15.65 15.08
C VAL A 454 36.62 -16.92 15.44
N GLY A 455 37.96 -16.89 15.34
CA GLY A 455 38.83 -18.01 15.72
C GLY A 455 38.74 -19.22 14.78
N LEU A 456 38.32 -19.01 13.53
CA LEU A 456 38.23 -20.07 12.52
C LEU A 456 39.39 -19.97 11.51
N PRO A 457 39.89 -21.11 11.00
CA PRO A 457 40.89 -21.13 9.95
C PRO A 457 40.30 -20.66 8.61
N ALA A 458 41.03 -19.78 7.90
CA ALA A 458 40.62 -19.28 6.58
C ALA A 458 40.91 -20.28 5.45
N ASP A 459 41.79 -21.25 5.67
CA ASP A 459 42.20 -22.28 4.71
C ASP A 459 41.26 -23.51 4.71
N ASP A 460 40.32 -23.60 5.66
CA ASP A 460 39.35 -24.69 5.72
C ASP A 460 38.06 -24.32 4.96
N GLU A 461 37.97 -24.75 3.71
CA GLU A 461 36.77 -24.56 2.87
C GLU A 461 35.60 -25.49 3.27
N ASN A 462 35.80 -26.42 4.21
CA ASN A 462 34.76 -27.37 4.61
C ASN A 462 33.80 -26.76 5.63
N VAL A 463 32.74 -26.11 5.13
CA VAL A 463 31.71 -25.46 5.97
C VAL A 463 31.12 -26.39 7.04
N PRO A 464 30.76 -27.66 6.78
CA PRO A 464 30.38 -28.59 7.84
C PRO A 464 31.42 -28.78 8.95
N SER A 465 32.71 -28.83 8.61
CA SER A 465 33.79 -28.88 9.60
C SER A 465 33.88 -27.61 10.44
N LEU A 466 33.75 -26.45 9.80
CA LEU A 466 33.72 -25.16 10.49
C LEU A 466 32.52 -25.03 11.43
N ILE A 467 31.35 -25.53 11.02
CA ILE A 467 30.15 -25.60 11.88
C ILE A 467 30.44 -26.47 13.11
N ARG A 468 31.00 -27.67 12.93
CA ARG A 468 31.38 -28.53 14.06
C ARG A 468 32.39 -27.84 14.97
N ALA A 469 33.40 -27.17 14.43
CA ALA A 469 34.37 -26.41 15.22
C ALA A 469 33.71 -25.27 16.00
N ALA A 470 32.76 -24.56 15.41
CA ALA A 470 32.02 -23.48 16.05
C ALA A 470 31.10 -23.97 17.18
N ILE A 471 30.47 -25.15 17.02
CA ILE A 471 29.69 -25.84 18.05
C ILE A 471 30.60 -26.29 19.19
N ASP A 472 31.68 -27.03 18.87
CA ASP A 472 32.65 -27.57 19.83
C ASP A 472 33.24 -26.48 20.74
N ALA A 473 33.64 -25.34 20.15
CA ALA A 473 34.19 -24.20 20.87
C ALA A 473 33.19 -23.52 21.84
N ARG A 474 31.91 -23.88 21.79
CA ARG A 474 30.81 -23.27 22.57
C ARG A 474 29.93 -24.31 23.27
N LEU A 475 30.33 -25.59 23.32
CA LEU A 475 29.55 -26.67 23.93
C LEU A 475 29.15 -26.34 25.37
N ASP A 476 30.07 -25.78 26.15
CA ASP A 476 29.85 -25.35 27.53
C ASP A 476 28.77 -24.26 27.70
N ARG A 477 28.41 -23.57 26.60
CA ARG A 477 27.45 -22.46 26.59
C ARG A 477 26.05 -22.87 26.17
N PHE A 478 25.86 -24.08 25.63
CA PHE A 478 24.53 -24.63 25.36
C PHE A 478 23.88 -25.11 26.66
N THR A 479 23.64 -24.19 27.60
CA THR A 479 22.95 -24.51 28.84
C THR A 479 21.47 -24.78 28.56
N THR A 480 20.88 -25.74 29.28
CA THR A 480 19.49 -26.20 29.09
C THR A 480 18.41 -25.13 29.28
N ALA A 481 18.71 -24.03 29.98
CA ALA A 481 17.75 -22.97 30.26
C ALA A 481 17.80 -21.81 29.24
N GLU A 482 18.98 -21.42 28.78
CA GLU A 482 19.18 -20.19 28.02
C GLU A 482 19.63 -20.45 26.57
N GLY A 483 20.33 -21.55 26.30
CA GLY A 483 20.95 -21.80 24.99
C GLY A 483 22.00 -20.74 24.61
N LEU A 484 22.51 -20.85 23.38
CA LEU A 484 23.47 -19.90 22.82
C LEU A 484 22.74 -18.65 22.31
N GLN A 485 23.08 -17.46 22.85
CA GLN A 485 22.35 -16.20 22.61
C GLN A 485 23.04 -15.33 21.56
N GLY A 486 22.25 -14.80 20.62
CA GLY A 486 22.69 -13.82 19.64
C GLY A 486 21.73 -12.63 19.53
N ASP A 487 22.07 -11.65 18.69
CA ASP A 487 21.23 -10.47 18.51
C ASP A 487 19.90 -10.84 17.82
N GLY A 488 18.80 -10.85 18.59
CA GLY A 488 17.47 -11.21 18.08
C GLY A 488 17.22 -12.71 17.88
N TYR A 489 18.09 -13.59 18.37
CA TYR A 489 17.87 -15.04 18.31
C TYR A 489 18.56 -15.82 19.43
N ARG A 490 18.15 -17.08 19.59
CA ARG A 490 18.86 -18.07 20.42
C ARG A 490 18.90 -19.44 19.75
N ILE A 491 19.95 -20.20 20.03
CA ILE A 491 20.16 -21.55 19.50
C ILE A 491 20.16 -22.54 20.67
N LEU A 492 19.34 -23.56 20.57
CA LEU A 492 19.21 -24.64 21.54
C LEU A 492 19.91 -25.88 21.03
N PHE A 493 20.49 -26.63 21.97
CA PHE A 493 21.12 -27.91 21.70
C PHE A 493 21.00 -28.82 22.93
N GLU A 494 19.79 -29.31 23.16
CA GLU A 494 19.48 -30.12 24.33
C GLU A 494 20.31 -31.43 24.32
N ASP A 495 20.93 -31.73 25.46
CA ASP A 495 21.80 -32.90 25.68
C ASP A 495 22.94 -33.07 24.65
N HIS A 496 23.30 -32.01 23.91
CA HIS A 496 24.24 -32.03 22.80
C HIS A 496 23.93 -33.14 21.78
N SER A 497 22.65 -33.39 21.52
CA SER A 497 22.19 -34.42 20.60
C SER A 497 21.06 -33.92 19.70
N ASP A 498 20.88 -34.57 18.55
CA ASP A 498 19.75 -34.32 17.67
C ASP A 498 18.44 -34.76 18.34
N MET A 499 17.51 -33.83 18.52
CA MET A 499 16.24 -34.07 19.21
C MET A 499 15.34 -35.17 18.60
N VAL A 500 15.53 -35.54 17.32
CA VAL A 500 14.71 -36.53 16.62
C VAL A 500 15.46 -37.85 16.47
N SER A 501 16.69 -37.81 15.97
CA SER A 501 17.48 -39.03 15.72
C SER A 501 18.26 -39.51 16.95
N ALA A 502 18.39 -38.67 17.98
CA ALA A 502 19.26 -38.88 19.14
C ALA A 502 20.75 -39.07 18.78
N GLU A 503 21.17 -38.59 17.60
CA GLU A 503 22.58 -38.56 17.21
C GLU A 503 23.36 -37.60 18.13
N GLU A 504 24.32 -38.11 18.89
CA GLU A 504 25.16 -37.31 19.79
C GLU A 504 26.18 -36.47 19.01
N PHE A 505 26.53 -35.30 19.53
CA PHE A 505 27.57 -34.46 18.95
C PHE A 505 28.97 -35.09 19.09
N ASP A 506 29.61 -35.33 17.96
CA ASP A 506 31.05 -35.62 17.88
C ASP A 506 31.71 -34.66 16.88
N ARG A 507 32.72 -33.91 17.37
CA ARG A 507 33.53 -32.99 16.57
C ARG A 507 34.21 -33.69 15.39
N ASN A 508 34.60 -34.95 15.54
CA ASN A 508 35.36 -35.70 14.54
C ASN A 508 34.49 -36.51 13.59
N ALA A 509 33.21 -36.70 13.92
CA ALA A 509 32.27 -37.37 13.04
C ALA A 509 31.98 -36.49 11.82
N PRO A 510 31.83 -37.07 10.61
CA PRO A 510 31.48 -36.33 9.40
C PRO A 510 30.00 -35.88 9.38
N THR A 511 29.37 -35.75 10.54
CA THR A 511 27.96 -35.39 10.70
C THR A 511 27.76 -33.91 10.39
N GLU A 512 26.85 -33.62 9.46
CA GLU A 512 26.47 -32.26 9.11
C GLU A 512 25.37 -31.76 10.04
N TRP A 513 25.65 -30.65 10.73
CA TRP A 513 24.73 -29.97 11.62
C TRP A 513 24.13 -28.73 10.96
N ILE A 514 22.84 -28.51 11.20
CA ILE A 514 22.04 -27.41 10.67
C ILE A 514 21.13 -26.87 11.78
N LEU A 515 20.45 -25.75 11.51
CA LEU A 515 19.53 -25.11 12.45
C LEU A 515 18.08 -25.25 11.97
N LEU A 516 17.20 -25.81 12.80
CA LEU A 516 15.76 -25.80 12.60
C LEU A 516 15.12 -24.63 13.37
N ARG A 517 14.35 -23.80 12.69
CA ARG A 517 13.56 -22.72 13.32
C ARG A 517 12.38 -23.32 14.09
N ARG A 518 12.16 -22.93 15.35
CA ARG A 518 11.00 -23.37 16.16
C ARG A 518 9.74 -22.54 15.93
N GLY A 519 9.90 -21.25 15.60
CA GLY A 519 8.83 -20.26 15.48
C GLY A 519 8.53 -19.82 14.04
N ALA A 520 7.58 -18.90 13.89
CA ALA A 520 7.34 -18.25 12.61
C ALA A 520 8.56 -17.40 12.18
N SER A 521 8.86 -17.35 10.89
CA SER A 521 9.96 -16.54 10.34
C SER A 521 9.82 -15.04 10.63
N THR A 522 8.61 -14.59 10.97
CA THR A 522 8.29 -13.20 11.32
C THR A 522 8.38 -12.90 12.81
N ALA A 523 8.73 -13.88 13.66
CA ALA A 523 8.86 -13.65 15.09
C ALA A 523 9.99 -12.64 15.38
N PRO A 524 9.80 -11.71 16.34
CA PRO A 524 10.80 -10.69 16.67
C PRO A 524 12.06 -11.27 17.32
N HIS A 525 11.94 -12.43 17.96
CA HIS A 525 13.07 -13.20 18.48
C HIS A 525 12.99 -14.62 17.92
N GLN A 526 14.02 -15.04 17.19
CA GLN A 526 14.07 -16.33 16.53
C GLN A 526 14.65 -17.39 17.48
N VAL A 527 14.02 -18.57 17.52
CA VAL A 527 14.56 -19.70 18.28
C VAL A 527 14.91 -20.80 17.30
N TYR A 528 16.16 -21.23 17.34
CA TYR A 528 16.70 -22.31 16.53
C TYR A 528 17.04 -23.52 17.39
N GLU A 529 16.98 -24.71 16.81
CA GLU A 529 17.41 -25.97 17.39
C GLU A 529 18.47 -26.60 16.50
N LEU A 530 19.58 -27.06 17.06
CA LEU A 530 20.57 -27.83 16.32
C LEU A 530 20.00 -29.20 15.94
N MET A 531 20.21 -29.58 14.68
CA MET A 531 19.70 -30.81 14.09
C MET A 531 20.68 -31.31 13.04
N THR A 532 20.69 -32.61 12.76
CA THR A 532 21.49 -33.17 11.66
C THR A 532 20.80 -33.00 10.31
N SER A 533 21.61 -32.83 9.25
CA SER A 533 21.12 -32.80 7.85
C SER A 533 20.38 -34.10 7.49
N ALA A 534 20.80 -35.24 8.05
CA ALA A 534 20.14 -36.54 7.89
C ALA A 534 18.70 -36.54 8.46
N THR A 535 18.51 -35.98 9.66
CA THR A 535 17.17 -35.81 10.24
C THR A 535 16.28 -34.93 9.37
N ARG A 536 16.80 -33.79 8.88
CA ARG A 536 16.05 -32.94 7.92
C ARG A 536 15.58 -33.76 6.71
N HIS A 537 16.47 -34.55 6.12
CA HIS A 537 16.14 -35.37 4.95
C HIS A 537 15.06 -36.42 5.27
N ALA A 538 15.13 -37.06 6.44
CA ALA A 538 14.13 -38.01 6.90
C ALA A 538 12.76 -37.32 7.15
N LEU A 539 12.75 -36.12 7.72
CA LEU A 539 11.53 -35.35 7.97
C LEU A 539 10.83 -34.96 6.66
N PHE A 540 11.58 -34.50 5.65
CA PHE A 540 11.02 -34.22 4.32
C PHE A 540 10.51 -35.48 3.63
N SER A 541 11.31 -36.55 3.62
CA SER A 541 10.96 -37.80 2.94
C SER A 541 9.72 -38.49 3.53
N SER A 542 9.49 -38.34 4.84
CA SER A 542 8.32 -38.88 5.53
C SER A 542 7.07 -37.99 5.44
N GLY A 543 7.18 -36.77 4.91
CA GLY A 543 6.09 -35.80 4.90
C GLY A 543 5.68 -35.36 6.32
N SER A 544 6.62 -35.40 7.27
CA SER A 544 6.34 -35.06 8.66
C SER A 544 5.93 -33.58 8.81
N PRO A 545 4.98 -33.25 9.69
CA PRO A 545 4.70 -31.86 10.03
C PRO A 545 5.92 -31.26 10.73
N HIS A 546 5.99 -29.94 10.75
CA HIS A 546 7.03 -29.22 11.45
C HIS A 546 6.99 -29.57 12.96
N PRO A 547 8.11 -29.96 13.61
CA PRO A 547 8.09 -30.47 14.99
C PRO A 547 7.43 -29.53 16.01
N TYR A 548 7.60 -28.23 15.78
CA TYR A 548 7.05 -27.17 16.65
C TYR A 548 5.84 -26.42 16.07
N LEU A 549 5.58 -26.51 14.77
CA LEU A 549 4.54 -25.74 14.10
C LEU A 549 3.53 -26.72 13.51
N ARG A 550 2.23 -26.50 13.70
CA ARG A 550 1.18 -27.39 13.16
C ARG A 550 0.95 -27.19 11.65
N ARG A 551 2.02 -27.13 10.87
CA ARG A 551 2.03 -26.95 9.41
C ARG A 551 3.07 -27.84 8.74
N PRO A 552 2.98 -28.07 7.42
CA PRO A 552 4.03 -28.75 6.67
C PRO A 552 5.40 -28.06 6.80
N LEU A 553 6.46 -28.87 6.78
CA LEU A 553 7.84 -28.39 6.67
C LEU A 553 8.10 -27.75 5.31
N THR A 554 8.92 -26.71 5.32
CA THR A 554 9.37 -25.99 4.14
C THR A 554 10.87 -25.77 4.22
N ALA A 555 11.54 -25.57 3.09
CA ALA A 555 12.99 -25.33 3.08
C ALA A 555 13.39 -24.12 3.95
N SER A 556 12.53 -23.10 4.03
CA SER A 556 12.74 -21.90 4.84
C SER A 556 12.73 -22.12 6.36
N ASP A 557 12.36 -23.32 6.81
CA ASP A 557 12.39 -23.69 8.23
C ASP A 557 13.79 -24.06 8.71
N PHE A 558 14.73 -24.28 7.78
CA PHE A 558 16.10 -24.66 8.06
C PHE A 558 17.06 -23.54 7.67
N ILE A 559 18.11 -23.36 8.47
CA ILE A 559 19.27 -22.53 8.15
C ILE A 559 20.50 -23.45 8.16
N ASP A 560 21.29 -23.41 7.09
CA ASP A 560 22.47 -24.25 6.92
C ASP A 560 23.64 -23.44 6.32
N GLY A 561 24.78 -24.11 6.12
CA GLY A 561 25.95 -23.53 5.49
C GLY A 561 26.50 -22.29 6.22
N ILE A 562 26.88 -21.27 5.45
CA ILE A 562 27.46 -20.01 5.94
C ILE A 562 26.50 -19.30 6.90
N ASP A 563 25.20 -19.31 6.60
CA ASP A 563 24.20 -18.64 7.42
C ASP A 563 24.11 -19.27 8.82
N ALA A 564 24.19 -20.60 8.91
CA ALA A 564 24.22 -21.29 10.21
C ALA A 564 25.54 -21.02 10.95
N LEU A 565 26.66 -21.01 10.22
CA LEU A 565 27.98 -20.75 10.79
C LEU A 565 28.09 -19.33 11.38
N ASP A 566 27.54 -18.31 10.71
CA ASP A 566 27.48 -16.95 11.28
C ASP A 566 26.63 -16.88 12.54
N LEU A 567 25.45 -17.51 12.56
CA LEU A 567 24.61 -17.52 13.76
C LEU A 567 25.29 -18.24 14.94
N LEU A 568 26.06 -19.30 14.67
CA LEU A 568 26.83 -20.00 15.71
C LEU A 568 28.02 -19.17 16.19
N THR A 569 28.65 -18.41 15.32
CA THR A 569 29.88 -17.66 15.64
C THR A 569 29.63 -16.28 16.24
N ALA A 570 28.58 -15.59 15.80
CA ALA A 570 28.19 -14.25 16.23
C ALA A 570 27.51 -14.21 17.61
N ALA A 571 27.15 -15.37 18.16
CA ALA A 571 26.57 -15.46 19.49
C ALA A 571 27.54 -14.95 20.58
N THR A 572 27.03 -14.13 21.49
CA THR A 572 27.85 -13.42 22.51
C THR A 572 27.67 -14.00 23.91
N VAL A 573 28.62 -13.67 24.79
CA VAL A 573 28.49 -13.88 26.25
C VAL A 573 27.65 -12.75 26.81
N VAL A 574 26.52 -13.06 27.45
CA VAL A 574 25.72 -12.08 28.18
C VAL A 574 26.51 -11.58 29.40
N ALA A 575 27.16 -10.43 29.28
CA ALA A 575 27.57 -9.65 30.45
C ALA A 575 26.37 -8.79 30.87
N GLY A 576 25.93 -8.96 32.11
CA GLY A 576 24.76 -8.25 32.64
C GLY A 576 24.88 -6.72 32.62
N SER A 577 23.84 -6.10 32.09
CA SER A 577 23.27 -4.79 32.48
C SER A 577 23.84 -3.49 31.88
N TYR A 578 22.86 -2.62 31.55
CA TYR A 578 22.88 -1.17 31.31
C TYR A 578 23.50 -0.62 30.01
N MET A 579 22.59 -0.35 29.05
CA MET A 579 22.80 0.55 27.91
C MET A 579 22.87 2.01 28.39
N PRO A 580 23.89 2.80 28.00
CA PRO A 580 23.75 4.22 27.83
C PRO A 580 23.39 4.53 26.36
N GLU A 581 22.35 5.34 26.16
CA GLU A 581 22.03 5.95 24.87
C GLU A 581 23.25 6.70 24.32
N ALA A 582 23.74 6.27 23.15
CA ALA A 582 24.72 7.01 22.37
C ALA A 582 24.03 7.68 21.18
N THR A 583 23.86 9.00 21.31
CA THR A 583 23.55 9.93 20.22
C THR A 583 24.47 9.72 19.02
N ARG A 584 23.92 9.32 17.87
CA ARG A 584 24.63 9.31 16.58
C ARG A 584 24.49 10.67 15.89
N ASN A 585 25.61 11.37 15.75
CA ASN A 585 25.75 12.50 14.84
C ASN A 585 25.59 12.00 13.39
N LEU A 586 24.60 12.55 12.69
CA LEU A 586 24.40 12.39 11.25
C LEU A 586 25.37 13.32 10.52
N GLU A 587 26.38 12.75 9.87
CA GLU A 587 27.04 13.43 8.74
C GLU A 587 26.25 13.15 7.44
N PRO A 588 26.14 14.14 6.54
CA PRO A 588 25.24 14.07 5.39
C PRO A 588 25.80 13.15 4.30
N SER A 589 25.05 12.11 3.95
CA SER A 589 25.32 11.31 2.75
C SER A 589 25.10 12.18 1.50
N VAL A 590 26.08 12.16 0.60
CA VAL A 590 26.06 12.83 -0.70
C VAL A 590 24.97 12.19 -1.58
N THR A 591 23.74 12.70 -1.52
CA THR A 591 22.62 12.36 -2.40
C THR A 591 22.10 13.57 -3.18
N SER A 592 22.92 14.60 -3.37
CA SER A 592 22.54 15.81 -4.11
C SER A 592 22.96 15.70 -5.59
N GLU A 593 22.18 14.99 -6.42
CA GLU A 593 22.08 15.37 -7.85
C GLU A 593 20.91 14.77 -8.66
N TRP A 594 19.98 14.02 -8.05
CA TRP A 594 18.90 13.36 -8.82
C TRP A 594 17.47 13.85 -8.53
N THR A 595 17.32 15.02 -7.91
CA THR A 595 16.01 15.66 -7.63
C THR A 595 15.43 16.50 -8.79
N ARG A 596 15.89 16.31 -10.02
CA ARG A 596 15.27 16.94 -11.20
C ARG A 596 15.06 15.91 -12.31
N LEU A 597 13.98 15.14 -12.18
CA LEU A 597 13.10 14.51 -13.19
C LEU A 597 12.06 13.65 -12.44
#